data_AF-A0A396Z9V2-F1
#
_entry.id   AF-A0A396Z9V2-F1
#
_cell.length_a   1.000
_cell.length_b   1.000
_cell.length_c   1.000
_cell.angle_alpha   90.00
_cell.angle_beta   90.00
_cell.angle_gamma   90.00
#
_symmetry.space_group_name_H-M   'P 1'
#
loop_
_entity.id
_entity.type
_entity.pdbx_description
1 polymer ?
#
loop_
_entity_poly.entity_id
_entity_poly.type
_entity_poly.pdbx_seq_one_letter_code
_entity_poly.pdbx_strand_id
1 'polypeptide(L)'
;MKSLIVLIISFVYFTCFSGIRKELNYSSESIAFYSFAKSPEFPTWIDLDAKFPENLESEKFKKILEESLFQFGNRNDSLVNDTALRIFSRELSKEIADRSFLKFKQAPEQTYQLWILKKDDSINPGRRIRRTVFLLYPTSTAIHFVFFELNQFIDFQTPYTFQDWSNFSISESNLKPSLEVYIPDSAIGKLTYFKDDLKSESKKYHIVAPFELQSMSISEPNSSSQKKNISDSEKRLIELKALFDKKLISEDEYRRKREEILKAL
;
A
#
# COMPACT_ATOMS: atom_id res chain seq x y z
N MET A 1 -26.14 35.38 34.92
CA MET A 1 -26.84 34.30 34.19
C MET A 1 -26.63 34.36 32.68
N LYS A 2 -26.92 35.47 31.98
CA LYS A 2 -26.66 35.61 30.53
C LYS A 2 -25.18 35.42 30.13
N SER A 3 -24.23 35.95 30.90
CA SER A 3 -22.79 35.81 30.63
C SER A 3 -22.27 34.38 30.82
N LEU A 4 -22.82 33.63 31.79
CA LEU A 4 -22.47 32.21 32.02
C LEU A 4 -22.95 31.32 30.86
N ILE A 5 -24.16 31.60 30.34
CA ILE A 5 -24.73 30.88 29.19
C ILE A 5 -23.90 31.13 27.92
N VAL A 6 -23.43 32.36 27.69
CA VAL A 6 -22.55 32.66 26.54
C VAL A 6 -21.19 31.95 26.67
N LEU A 7 -20.66 31.84 27.89
CA LEU A 7 -19.40 31.14 28.16
C LEU A 7 -19.53 29.62 27.94
N ILE A 8 -20.64 29.02 28.38
CA ILE A 8 -20.95 27.61 28.15
C ILE A 8 -21.18 27.34 26.66
N ILE A 9 -21.94 28.20 25.97
CA ILE A 9 -22.17 28.07 24.52
C ILE A 9 -20.85 28.20 23.75
N SER A 10 -19.98 29.14 24.11
CA SER A 10 -18.66 29.28 23.50
C SER A 10 -17.78 28.06 23.77
N PHE A 11 -17.80 27.50 24.98
CA PHE A 11 -17.06 26.29 25.32
C PHE A 11 -17.57 25.05 24.58
N VAL A 12 -18.90 24.94 24.38
CA VAL A 12 -19.52 23.87 23.58
C VAL A 12 -19.16 24.02 22.10
N TYR A 13 -19.16 25.24 21.54
CA TYR A 13 -18.72 25.45 20.15
C TYR A 13 -17.23 25.16 19.93
N PHE A 14 -16.36 25.41 20.92
CA PHE A 14 -14.94 25.06 20.84
C PHE A 14 -14.66 23.57 21.04
N THR A 15 -15.56 22.82 21.68
CA THR A 15 -15.42 21.37 21.89
C THR A 15 -16.16 20.53 20.85
N CYS A 16 -16.98 21.13 19.98
CA CYS A 16 -17.79 20.43 18.97
C CYS A 16 -17.09 20.14 17.63
N PHE A 17 -15.79 20.42 17.48
CA PHE A 17 -15.00 19.95 16.33
C PHE A 17 -13.93 18.96 16.80
N SER A 18 -14.36 17.88 17.45
CA SER A 18 -13.54 16.67 17.55
C SER A 18 -13.72 15.87 16.25
N GLY A 19 -12.71 15.89 15.39
CA GLY A 19 -12.66 15.10 14.17
C GLY A 19 -11.39 15.38 13.36
N ILE A 20 -10.79 14.34 12.78
CA ILE A 20 -9.80 14.51 11.71
C ILE A 20 -10.49 15.19 10.52
N ARG A 21 -10.16 16.45 10.26
CA ARG A 21 -10.70 17.19 9.12
C ARG A 21 -10.09 16.69 7.81
N LYS A 22 -10.91 15.99 7.02
CA LYS A 22 -10.52 15.43 5.72
C LYS A 22 -10.95 16.35 4.58
N GLU A 23 -10.06 16.58 3.63
CA GLU A 23 -10.37 17.20 2.36
C GLU A 23 -10.61 16.11 1.31
N LEU A 24 -11.76 16.13 0.63
CA LEU A 24 -12.02 15.25 -0.51
C LEU A 24 -11.32 15.82 -1.75
N ASN A 25 -10.30 15.12 -2.25
CA ASN A 25 -9.53 15.55 -3.42
C ASN A 25 -10.04 14.96 -4.73
N TYR A 26 -10.59 13.75 -4.66
CA TYR A 26 -11.10 13.05 -5.83
C TYR A 26 -12.18 12.05 -5.43
N SER A 27 -13.22 11.99 -6.26
CA SER A 27 -14.27 10.99 -6.15
C SER A 27 -14.66 10.47 -7.53
N SER A 28 -14.92 9.18 -7.61
CA SER A 28 -15.53 8.52 -8.76
C SER A 28 -16.59 7.53 -8.28
N GLU A 29 -17.15 6.76 -9.21
CA GLU A 29 -18.03 5.64 -8.86
C GLU A 29 -17.32 4.56 -8.04
N SER A 30 -15.98 4.50 -8.00
CA SER A 30 -15.24 3.43 -7.32
C SER A 30 -14.16 3.91 -6.37
N ILE A 31 -13.88 5.21 -6.32
CA ILE A 31 -12.77 5.80 -5.57
C ILE A 31 -13.26 6.99 -4.76
N ALA A 32 -12.86 7.07 -3.49
CA ALA A 32 -12.86 8.30 -2.72
C ALA A 32 -11.45 8.50 -2.15
N PHE A 33 -10.85 9.64 -2.49
CA PHE A 33 -9.49 10.00 -2.10
C PHE A 33 -9.54 11.28 -1.26
N TYR A 34 -9.09 11.16 -0.01
CA TYR A 34 -9.00 12.25 0.94
C TYR A 34 -7.56 12.53 1.33
N SER A 35 -7.30 13.76 1.76
CA SER A 35 -6.04 14.15 2.40
C SER A 35 -6.31 15.01 3.61
N PHE A 36 -5.36 15.01 4.53
CA PHE A 36 -5.48 15.77 5.76
C PHE A 36 -4.11 15.98 6.39
N ALA A 37 -4.01 17.06 7.16
CA ALA A 37 -2.85 17.33 7.98
C ALA A 37 -2.84 16.42 9.22
N LYS A 38 -1.70 16.40 9.90
CA LYS A 38 -1.58 15.79 11.23
C LYS A 38 -2.66 16.33 12.17
N SER A 39 -3.31 15.42 12.90
CA SER A 39 -4.31 15.75 13.92
C SER A 39 -3.93 15.12 15.26
N PRO A 40 -4.18 15.78 16.41
CA PRO A 40 -4.05 15.18 17.73
C PRO A 40 -4.92 13.93 17.93
N GLU A 41 -5.95 13.75 17.11
CA GLU A 41 -6.89 12.63 17.18
C GLU A 41 -6.41 11.38 16.44
N PHE A 42 -5.21 11.40 15.87
CA PHE A 42 -4.67 10.22 15.24
C PHE A 42 -4.43 9.11 16.26
N PRO A 43 -4.75 7.86 15.90
CA PRO A 43 -4.30 6.72 16.67
C PRO A 43 -2.78 6.76 16.88
N THR A 44 -2.34 6.43 18.09
CA THR A 44 -0.92 6.53 18.52
C THR A 44 0.03 5.63 17.73
N TRP A 45 -0.50 4.66 16.98
CA TRP A 45 0.27 3.74 16.16
C TRP A 45 0.56 4.29 14.75
N ILE A 46 -0.10 5.38 14.33
CA ILE A 46 0.23 6.08 13.08
C ILE A 46 1.48 6.90 13.34
N ASP A 47 2.49 6.71 12.50
CA ASP A 47 3.73 7.48 12.58
C ASP A 47 3.45 8.97 12.41
N LEU A 48 3.90 9.76 13.38
CA LEU A 48 3.63 11.18 13.51
C LEU A 48 4.65 12.07 12.77
N ASP A 49 5.67 11.47 12.17
CA ASP A 49 6.77 12.13 11.44
C ASP A 49 6.56 12.16 9.92
N ALA A 50 5.32 11.93 9.47
CA ALA A 50 4.97 11.96 8.05
C ALA A 50 5.32 13.32 7.41
N LYS A 51 6.14 13.27 6.37
CA LYS A 51 6.58 14.43 5.58
C LYS A 51 6.97 13.98 4.17
N PHE A 52 6.68 14.83 3.19
CA PHE A 52 7.10 14.58 1.82
C PHE A 52 8.63 14.70 1.72
N PRO A 53 9.33 13.74 1.09
CA PRO A 53 10.80 13.75 1.04
C PRO A 53 11.32 14.86 0.12
N GLU A 54 12.08 15.79 0.68
CA GLU A 54 12.65 16.93 -0.08
C GLU A 54 13.79 16.51 -1.02
N ASN A 55 14.55 15.48 -0.65
CA ASN A 55 15.77 15.05 -1.35
C ASN A 55 15.56 13.90 -2.36
N LEU A 56 14.32 13.48 -2.58
CA LEU A 56 14.01 12.40 -3.51
C LEU A 56 13.49 12.99 -4.83
N GLU A 57 14.07 12.54 -5.94
CA GLU A 57 13.60 12.94 -7.26
C GLU A 57 12.12 12.63 -7.42
N SER A 58 11.37 13.62 -7.92
CA SER A 58 9.91 13.59 -8.09
C SER A 58 9.41 12.34 -8.83
N GLU A 59 10.00 12.01 -9.98
CA GLU A 59 9.61 10.85 -10.77
C GLU A 59 10.00 9.53 -10.10
N LYS A 60 11.12 9.53 -9.36
CA LYS A 60 11.54 8.37 -8.57
C LYS A 60 10.54 8.07 -7.45
N PHE A 61 10.08 9.08 -6.70
CA PHE A 61 9.04 8.90 -5.67
C PHE A 61 7.78 8.27 -6.27
N LYS A 62 7.32 8.84 -7.38
CA LYS A 62 6.11 8.40 -8.08
C LYS A 62 6.23 6.96 -8.58
N LYS A 63 7.37 6.61 -9.18
CA LYS A 63 7.66 5.24 -9.65
C LYS A 63 7.69 4.24 -8.49
N ILE A 64 8.34 4.59 -7.38
CA ILE A 64 8.37 3.77 -6.16
C ILE A 64 6.95 3.51 -5.66
N LEU A 65 6.12 4.56 -5.62
CA LEU A 65 4.72 4.46 -5.21
C LEU A 65 3.92 3.53 -6.13
N GLU A 66 3.98 3.74 -7.44
CA GLU A 66 3.28 2.91 -8.44
C GLU A 66 3.71 1.44 -8.36
N GLU A 67 5.02 1.18 -8.36
CA GLU A 67 5.56 -0.18 -8.30
C GLU A 67 5.19 -0.88 -6.99
N SER A 68 5.24 -0.17 -5.87
CA SER A 68 4.89 -0.74 -4.55
C SER A 68 3.44 -1.20 -4.52
N LEU A 69 2.50 -0.33 -4.93
CA LEU A 69 1.06 -0.64 -4.98
C LEU A 69 0.79 -1.88 -5.83
N PHE A 70 1.43 -1.97 -7.00
CA PHE A 70 1.21 -3.06 -7.93
C PHE A 70 1.71 -4.43 -7.43
N GLN A 71 2.67 -4.44 -6.50
CA GLN A 71 3.24 -5.67 -5.95
C GLN A 71 2.41 -6.25 -4.80
N PHE A 72 1.50 -5.48 -4.20
CA PHE A 72 0.74 -5.97 -3.05
C PHE A 72 -0.22 -7.11 -3.42
N GLY A 73 -0.14 -8.21 -2.68
CA GLY A 73 -0.98 -9.39 -2.84
C GLY A 73 -1.95 -9.59 -1.66
N ASN A 74 -3.01 -10.35 -1.90
CA ASN A 74 -3.92 -10.87 -0.88
C ASN A 74 -4.11 -12.37 -1.08
N ARG A 75 -3.79 -13.17 -0.06
CA ARG A 75 -3.97 -14.63 -0.10
C ARG A 75 -5.40 -15.06 0.21
N ASN A 76 -6.15 -14.25 0.96
CA ASN A 76 -7.51 -14.59 1.41
C ASN A 76 -8.53 -14.66 0.25
N ASP A 77 -8.21 -14.06 -0.90
CA ASP A 77 -9.06 -14.10 -2.09
C ASP A 77 -8.75 -15.30 -3.03
N SER A 78 -7.73 -16.11 -2.72
CA SER A 78 -7.32 -17.23 -3.58
C SER A 78 -8.07 -18.52 -3.23
N LEU A 79 -8.87 -19.02 -4.17
CA LEU A 79 -9.53 -20.32 -4.07
C LEU A 79 -8.62 -21.50 -4.49
N VAL A 80 -7.44 -21.20 -5.05
CA VAL A 80 -6.56 -22.21 -5.65
C VAL A 80 -5.08 -21.90 -5.33
N ASN A 81 -4.43 -22.78 -4.57
CA ASN A 81 -2.98 -22.90 -4.40
C ASN A 81 -2.21 -21.67 -3.89
N ASP A 82 -2.50 -21.17 -2.69
CA ASP A 82 -1.63 -20.27 -1.87
C ASP A 82 -1.01 -19.06 -2.62
N THR A 83 -1.57 -18.71 -3.78
CA THR A 83 -1.08 -17.67 -4.68
C THR A 83 -1.76 -16.38 -4.29
N ALA A 84 -0.98 -15.38 -3.89
CA ALA A 84 -1.53 -14.08 -3.55
C ALA A 84 -2.03 -13.37 -4.82
N LEU A 85 -3.31 -13.02 -4.84
CA LEU A 85 -3.90 -12.23 -5.92
C LEU A 85 -3.53 -10.76 -5.73
N ARG A 86 -3.24 -10.05 -6.82
CA ARG A 86 -2.92 -8.62 -6.75
C ARG A 86 -4.09 -7.83 -6.21
N ILE A 87 -3.82 -6.96 -5.24
CA ILE A 87 -4.83 -6.07 -4.66
C ILE A 87 -5.23 -4.99 -5.67
N PHE A 88 -4.23 -4.40 -6.35
CA PHE A 88 -4.42 -3.32 -7.31
C PHE A 88 -4.00 -3.75 -8.72
N SER A 89 -4.76 -3.30 -9.73
CA SER A 89 -4.34 -3.42 -11.12
C SER A 89 -3.20 -2.43 -11.41
N ARG A 90 -2.56 -2.55 -12.59
CA ARG A 90 -1.50 -1.61 -12.98
C ARG A 90 -2.07 -0.21 -13.18
N GLU A 91 -3.24 -0.13 -13.79
CA GLU A 91 -3.95 1.11 -14.09
C GLU A 91 -4.33 1.84 -12.80
N LEU A 92 -4.91 1.10 -11.84
CA LEU A 92 -5.27 1.65 -10.54
C LEU A 92 -4.04 2.08 -9.73
N SER A 93 -2.96 1.29 -9.76
CA SER A 93 -1.70 1.63 -9.09
C SER A 93 -1.12 2.94 -9.63
N LYS A 94 -1.14 3.11 -10.96
CA LYS A 94 -0.72 4.33 -11.62
C LYS A 94 -1.61 5.53 -11.27
N GLU A 95 -2.93 5.36 -11.29
CA GLU A 95 -3.88 6.43 -10.92
C GLU A 95 -3.68 6.90 -9.48
N ILE A 96 -3.53 5.96 -8.54
CA ILE A 96 -3.23 6.27 -7.14
C ILE A 96 -1.90 7.02 -7.06
N ALA A 97 -0.85 6.55 -7.75
CA ALA A 97 0.46 7.18 -7.72
C ALA A 97 0.45 8.60 -8.28
N ASP A 98 -0.16 8.81 -9.45
CA ASP A 98 -0.32 10.11 -10.11
C ASP A 98 -0.99 11.13 -9.19
N ARG A 99 -2.16 10.76 -8.62
CA ARG A 99 -2.97 11.64 -7.79
C ARG A 99 -2.31 11.91 -6.43
N SER A 100 -1.75 10.87 -5.82
CA SER A 100 -1.05 10.99 -4.53
C SER A 100 0.12 11.95 -4.64
N PHE A 101 0.94 11.77 -5.68
CA PHE A 101 2.10 12.61 -5.96
C PHE A 101 1.71 14.06 -6.23
N LEU A 102 0.69 14.30 -7.07
CA LEU A 102 0.20 15.64 -7.35
C LEU A 102 -0.26 16.33 -6.06
N LYS A 103 -1.01 15.62 -5.20
CA LYS A 103 -1.50 16.21 -3.95
C LYS A 103 -0.37 16.52 -2.97
N PHE A 104 0.64 15.66 -2.85
CA PHE A 104 1.82 15.97 -2.02
C PHE A 104 2.57 17.21 -2.50
N LYS A 105 2.63 17.46 -3.81
CA LYS A 105 3.23 18.70 -4.35
C LYS A 105 2.38 19.94 -4.08
N GLN A 106 1.06 19.83 -4.18
CA GLN A 106 0.15 20.96 -4.07
C GLN A 106 -0.13 21.38 -2.62
N ALA A 107 -0.15 20.41 -1.71
CA ALA A 107 -0.44 20.60 -0.28
C ALA A 107 0.52 19.75 0.58
N PRO A 108 1.81 20.12 0.68
CA PRO A 108 2.82 19.36 1.42
C PRO A 108 2.50 19.20 2.91
N GLU A 109 1.66 20.07 3.48
CA GLU A 109 1.17 20.00 4.86
C GLU A 109 0.11 18.91 5.08
N GLN A 110 -0.53 18.44 4.00
CA GLN A 110 -1.51 17.35 4.04
C GLN A 110 -0.83 16.01 3.73
N THR A 111 0.06 15.60 4.64
CA THR A 111 0.97 14.46 4.47
C THR A 111 0.29 13.09 4.54
N TYR A 112 -0.96 13.04 4.99
CA TYR A 112 -1.74 11.81 5.11
C TYR A 112 -2.81 11.76 4.03
N GLN A 113 -2.90 10.60 3.37
CA GLN A 113 -3.82 10.36 2.27
C GLN A 113 -4.64 9.10 2.55
N LEU A 114 -5.96 9.23 2.61
CA LEU A 114 -6.88 8.12 2.82
C LEU A 114 -7.53 7.75 1.48
N TRP A 115 -7.31 6.50 1.09
CA TRP A 115 -7.86 5.91 -0.12
C TRP A 115 -8.95 4.91 0.25
N ILE A 116 -10.14 5.12 -0.29
CA ILE A 116 -11.29 4.24 -0.13
C ILE A 116 -11.71 3.79 -1.52
N LEU A 117 -11.62 2.49 -1.75
CA LEU A 117 -11.88 1.87 -3.04
C LEU A 117 -13.08 0.94 -2.88
N LYS A 118 -14.05 1.04 -3.78
CA LYS A 118 -15.17 0.11 -3.85
C LYS A 118 -15.16 -0.70 -5.14
N LYS A 119 -15.59 -1.96 -5.02
CA LYS A 119 -16.01 -2.81 -6.13
C LYS A 119 -17.44 -3.23 -5.90
N ASP A 120 -18.29 -3.03 -6.90
CA ASP A 120 -19.68 -3.45 -6.81
C ASP A 120 -19.79 -4.97 -6.83
N ASP A 121 -20.70 -5.48 -6.01
CA ASP A 121 -21.06 -6.89 -6.03
C ASP A 121 -22.02 -7.14 -7.19
N SER A 122 -21.65 -8.07 -8.08
CA SER A 122 -22.47 -8.38 -9.26
C SER A 122 -23.76 -9.10 -8.92
N ILE A 123 -23.87 -9.70 -7.74
CA ILE A 123 -25.05 -10.45 -7.30
C ILE A 123 -26.06 -9.48 -6.64
N ASN A 124 -25.60 -8.54 -5.82
CA ASN A 124 -26.43 -7.57 -5.11
C ASN A 124 -26.00 -6.12 -5.37
N PRO A 125 -26.11 -5.63 -6.62
CA PRO A 125 -25.67 -4.28 -6.98
C PRO A 125 -26.47 -3.23 -6.19
N GLY A 126 -25.79 -2.15 -5.81
CA GLY A 126 -26.38 -1.06 -5.02
C GLY A 126 -26.64 -1.40 -3.54
N ARG A 127 -26.53 -2.67 -3.12
CA ARG A 127 -26.78 -3.10 -1.73
C ARG A 127 -25.62 -3.86 -1.11
N ARG A 128 -24.63 -4.28 -1.90
CA ARG A 128 -23.40 -4.88 -1.40
C ARG A 128 -22.21 -4.38 -2.21
N ILE A 129 -21.11 -4.12 -1.53
CA ILE A 129 -19.83 -3.79 -2.14
C ILE A 129 -18.72 -4.60 -1.47
N ARG A 130 -17.57 -4.69 -2.16
CA ARG A 130 -16.30 -4.97 -1.51
C ARG A 130 -15.51 -3.67 -1.38
N ARG A 131 -15.04 -3.37 -0.17
CA ARG A 131 -14.33 -2.14 0.15
C ARG A 131 -12.88 -2.43 0.57
N THR A 132 -11.96 -1.63 0.06
CA THR A 132 -10.57 -1.58 0.50
C THR A 132 -10.29 -0.17 0.98
N VAL A 133 -9.75 -0.05 2.19
CA VAL A 133 -9.43 1.23 2.82
C VAL A 133 -8.00 1.19 3.30
N PHE A 134 -7.19 2.15 2.85
CA PHE A 134 -5.81 2.27 3.31
C PHE A 134 -5.36 3.72 3.46
N LEU A 135 -4.48 3.94 4.42
CA LEU A 135 -3.73 5.16 4.60
C LEU A 135 -2.42 5.08 3.82
N LEU A 136 -2.05 6.17 3.18
CA LEU A 136 -0.78 6.38 2.52
C LEU A 136 -0.14 7.63 3.12
N TYR A 137 1.10 7.51 3.56
CA TYR A 137 1.89 8.67 3.98
C TYR A 137 3.39 8.42 3.79
N PRO A 138 4.17 9.42 3.34
CA PRO A 138 5.61 9.32 3.26
C PRO A 138 6.30 9.80 4.54
N THR A 139 7.50 9.31 4.78
CA THR A 139 8.48 9.86 5.74
C THR A 139 9.74 10.27 4.97
N SER A 140 10.79 10.72 5.66
CA SER A 140 12.09 10.99 5.00
C SER A 140 12.75 9.75 4.40
N THR A 141 12.40 8.55 4.87
CA THR A 141 13.12 7.30 4.53
C THR A 141 12.27 6.30 3.78
N ALA A 142 10.94 6.42 3.80
CA ALA A 142 10.05 5.45 3.15
C ALA A 142 8.68 6.01 2.78
N ILE A 143 7.91 5.21 2.01
CA ILE A 143 6.46 5.35 1.88
C ILE A 143 5.79 4.28 2.73
N HIS A 144 4.82 4.68 3.55
CA HIS A 144 4.04 3.80 4.40
C HIS A 144 2.64 3.60 3.81
N PHE A 145 2.19 2.34 3.84
CA PHE A 145 0.85 1.92 3.45
C PHE A 145 0.23 1.17 4.63
N VAL A 146 -0.87 1.68 5.18
CA VAL A 146 -1.57 1.05 6.29
C VAL A 146 -2.98 0.68 5.89
N PHE A 147 -3.26 -0.61 5.80
CA PHE A 147 -4.56 -1.14 5.40
C PHE A 147 -5.47 -1.31 6.62
N PHE A 148 -6.68 -0.78 6.51
CA PHE A 148 -7.75 -0.94 7.50
C PHE A 148 -8.78 -1.98 7.07
N GLU A 149 -9.06 -2.00 5.77
CA GLU A 149 -9.97 -2.95 5.15
C GLU A 149 -9.36 -3.43 3.84
N LEU A 150 -9.51 -4.72 3.56
CA LEU A 150 -9.01 -5.33 2.34
C LEU A 150 -10.10 -6.22 1.77
N ASN A 151 -10.67 -5.78 0.64
CA ASN A 151 -11.74 -6.49 -0.07
C ASN A 151 -12.93 -6.90 0.82
N GLN A 152 -13.22 -6.11 1.85
CA GLN A 152 -14.19 -6.44 2.88
C GLN A 152 -15.62 -6.24 2.35
N PHE A 153 -16.50 -7.21 2.57
CA PHE A 153 -17.91 -7.06 2.25
C PHE A 153 -18.58 -6.03 3.16
N ILE A 154 -19.31 -5.10 2.55
CA ILE A 154 -20.19 -4.14 3.22
C ILE A 154 -21.59 -4.31 2.63
N ASP A 155 -22.55 -4.57 3.50
CA ASP A 155 -23.96 -4.75 3.16
C ASP A 155 -24.78 -3.53 3.57
N PHE A 156 -25.72 -3.14 2.72
CA PHE A 156 -26.61 -1.99 2.92
C PHE A 156 -28.07 -2.43 2.86
N GLN A 157 -28.87 -1.90 3.79
CA GLN A 157 -30.30 -2.19 3.85
C GLN A 157 -31.07 -1.54 2.69
N THR A 158 -30.62 -0.37 2.23
CA THR A 158 -31.15 0.36 1.09
C THR A 158 -30.06 0.58 0.04
N PRO A 159 -30.40 1.04 -1.18
CA PRO A 159 -29.40 1.49 -2.13
C PRO A 159 -28.43 2.47 -1.47
N TYR A 160 -27.14 2.17 -1.52
CA TYR A 160 -26.12 2.99 -0.89
C TYR A 160 -25.88 4.27 -1.69
N THR A 161 -25.43 5.31 -1.01
CA THR A 161 -24.97 6.58 -1.57
C THR A 161 -23.45 6.68 -1.51
N PHE A 162 -22.87 7.71 -2.13
CA PHE A 162 -21.45 8.00 -1.99
C PHE A 162 -21.02 8.11 -0.52
N GLN A 163 -21.80 8.81 0.31
CA GLN A 163 -21.46 9.05 1.71
C GLN A 163 -21.41 7.76 2.53
N ASP A 164 -22.28 6.79 2.23
CA ASP A 164 -22.37 5.54 2.98
C ASP A 164 -21.10 4.69 2.89
N TRP A 165 -20.44 4.65 1.72
CA TRP A 165 -19.24 3.84 1.53
C TRP A 165 -17.93 4.63 1.68
N SER A 166 -17.95 5.95 1.45
CA SER A 166 -16.77 6.83 1.50
C SER A 166 -16.51 7.45 2.87
N ASN A 167 -17.50 7.46 3.78
CA ASN A 167 -17.29 7.99 5.13
C ASN A 167 -16.62 6.95 6.03
N PHE A 168 -15.29 7.02 6.15
CA PHE A 168 -14.50 6.14 7.02
C PHE A 168 -13.90 6.96 8.17
N SER A 169 -13.92 6.45 9.41
CA SER A 169 -13.30 7.12 10.57
C SER A 169 -11.94 6.47 10.90
N ILE A 170 -10.87 7.26 10.90
CA ILE A 170 -9.52 6.76 11.24
C ILE A 170 -9.36 6.68 12.76
N SER A 171 -9.88 7.67 13.49
CA SER A 171 -9.79 7.74 14.96
C SER A 171 -10.47 6.55 15.64
N GLU A 172 -11.52 6.00 15.02
CA GLU A 172 -12.28 4.85 15.53
C GLU A 172 -11.81 3.51 14.94
N SER A 173 -10.81 3.54 14.05
CA SER A 173 -10.36 2.34 13.36
C SER A 173 -9.52 1.46 14.30
N ASN A 174 -9.99 0.22 14.49
CA ASN A 174 -9.21 -0.81 15.16
C ASN A 174 -8.43 -1.63 14.13
N LEU A 175 -7.17 -1.92 14.45
CA LEU A 175 -6.33 -2.80 13.66
C LEU A 175 -6.92 -4.21 13.70
N LYS A 176 -7.14 -4.80 12.52
CA LYS A 176 -7.64 -6.18 12.39
C LYS A 176 -6.45 -7.12 12.21
N PRO A 177 -6.09 -7.96 13.21
CA PRO A 177 -4.94 -8.86 13.10
C PRO A 177 -5.05 -9.85 11.94
N SER A 178 -6.28 -10.16 11.50
CA SER A 178 -6.55 -11.04 10.36
C SER A 178 -6.33 -10.38 8.99
N LEU A 179 -6.06 -9.07 8.94
CA LEU A 179 -5.78 -8.38 7.69
C LEU A 179 -4.33 -8.65 7.30
N GLU A 180 -4.16 -9.46 6.25
CA GLU A 180 -2.85 -9.84 5.74
C GLU A 180 -2.67 -9.34 4.33
N VAL A 181 -1.82 -8.33 4.15
CA VAL A 181 -1.25 -8.04 2.84
C VAL A 181 -0.02 -8.92 2.66
N TYR A 182 0.09 -9.52 1.49
CA TYR A 182 1.20 -10.37 1.11
C TYR A 182 2.19 -9.62 0.22
N ILE A 183 3.46 -9.68 0.59
CA ILE A 183 4.59 -9.22 -0.23
C ILE A 183 5.13 -10.44 -1.00
N PRO A 184 5.08 -10.46 -2.35
CA PRO A 184 5.62 -11.55 -3.13
C PRO A 184 7.15 -11.58 -3.11
N ASP A 185 7.74 -12.75 -3.37
CA ASP A 185 9.19 -12.94 -3.40
C ASP A 185 9.89 -11.96 -4.35
N SER A 186 9.25 -11.59 -5.46
CA SER A 186 9.75 -10.59 -6.41
C SER A 186 9.88 -9.18 -5.85
N ALA A 187 9.20 -8.89 -4.74
CA ALA A 187 9.21 -7.60 -4.06
C ALA A 187 9.98 -7.63 -2.73
N ILE A 188 10.49 -8.80 -2.32
CA ILE A 188 11.40 -8.89 -1.17
C ILE A 188 12.64 -8.05 -1.45
N GLY A 189 13.02 -7.22 -0.48
CA GLY A 189 14.11 -6.24 -0.64
C GLY A 189 13.68 -4.94 -1.31
N LYS A 190 12.44 -4.78 -1.78
CA LYS A 190 11.84 -3.48 -2.16
C LYS A 190 10.76 -3.04 -1.18
N LEU A 191 10.03 -4.02 -0.65
CA LEU A 191 8.96 -3.85 0.32
C LEU A 191 9.28 -4.65 1.59
N THR A 192 8.83 -4.13 2.72
CA THR A 192 8.98 -4.78 4.03
C THR A 192 7.71 -4.60 4.85
N TYR A 193 7.40 -5.57 5.72
CA TYR A 193 6.40 -5.36 6.75
C TYR A 193 6.96 -4.44 7.83
N PHE A 194 6.15 -3.48 8.28
CA PHE A 194 6.50 -2.66 9.42
C PHE A 194 6.70 -3.55 10.66
N LYS A 195 7.78 -3.31 11.39
CA LYS A 195 8.07 -3.98 12.65
C LYS A 195 7.92 -2.98 13.77
N ASP A 196 7.14 -3.36 14.78
CA ASP A 196 7.04 -2.58 16.00
C ASP A 196 8.29 -2.85 16.85
N ASP A 197 9.12 -1.83 17.07
CA ASP A 197 10.39 -1.94 17.79
C ASP A 197 10.22 -2.53 19.20
N LEU A 198 9.05 -2.34 19.82
CA LEU A 198 8.77 -2.81 21.18
C LEU A 198 8.33 -4.27 21.23
N LYS A 199 7.74 -4.79 20.13
CA LYS A 199 7.15 -6.14 20.11
C LYS A 199 7.88 -7.11 19.18
N SER A 200 8.77 -6.62 18.32
CA SER A 200 9.43 -7.41 17.25
C SER A 200 8.46 -8.16 16.33
N GLU A 201 7.17 -7.81 16.36
CA GLU A 201 6.12 -8.40 15.55
C GLU A 201 5.94 -7.62 14.25
N SER A 202 5.97 -8.34 13.13
CA SER A 202 5.70 -7.78 11.81
C SER A 202 4.20 -7.57 11.62
N LYS A 203 3.79 -6.33 11.33
CA LYS A 203 2.41 -5.95 11.07
C LYS A 203 2.09 -6.13 9.58
N LYS A 204 1.44 -7.24 9.21
CA LYS A 204 1.12 -7.57 7.80
C LYS A 204 0.15 -6.61 7.11
N TYR A 205 -0.59 -5.80 7.88
CA TYR A 205 -1.44 -4.72 7.36
C TYR A 205 -0.68 -3.41 7.12
N HIS A 206 0.58 -3.30 7.56
CA HIS A 206 1.40 -2.11 7.45
C HIS A 206 2.66 -2.42 6.64
N ILE A 207 2.70 -1.92 5.41
CA ILE A 207 3.81 -2.14 4.49
C ILE A 207 4.62 -0.85 4.36
N VAL A 208 5.93 -1.01 4.29
CA VAL A 208 6.90 0.06 4.14
C VAL A 208 7.67 -0.18 2.84
N ALA A 209 7.81 0.86 2.04
CA ALA A 209 8.66 0.91 0.85
C ALA A 209 9.86 1.85 1.12
N PRO A 210 11.01 1.31 1.60
CA PRO A 210 12.16 2.13 1.96
C PRO A 210 12.88 2.69 0.72
N PHE A 211 13.23 3.98 0.73
CA PHE A 211 13.90 4.62 -0.41
C PHE A 211 15.32 4.09 -0.66
N GLU A 212 16.05 3.73 0.39
CA GLU A 212 17.42 3.21 0.31
C GLU A 212 17.47 1.88 -0.45
N LEU A 213 16.59 0.95 -0.12
CA LEU A 213 16.52 -0.36 -0.77
C LEU A 213 16.10 -0.27 -2.24
N GLN A 214 15.29 0.73 -2.58
CA GLN A 214 14.89 0.99 -3.97
C GLN A 214 16.08 1.47 -4.81
N SER A 215 17.03 2.20 -4.21
CA SER A 215 18.22 2.72 -4.91
C SER A 215 19.22 1.65 -5.35
N MET A 216 19.29 0.51 -4.65
CA MET A 216 20.15 -0.63 -5.03
C MET A 216 19.65 -1.34 -6.30
N SER A 217 18.37 -1.20 -6.64
CA SER A 217 17.76 -1.84 -7.82
C SER A 217 17.71 -0.95 -9.07
N ILE A 218 18.12 0.33 -8.95
CA ILE A 218 18.03 1.35 -10.03
C ILE A 218 19.38 1.63 -10.69
N SER A 219 20.46 0.92 -10.33
CA SER A 219 21.66 0.92 -11.16
C SER A 219 21.40 0.09 -12.42
N GLU A 220 20.73 0.68 -13.41
CA GLU A 220 20.93 0.30 -14.82
C GLU A 220 22.44 0.40 -15.11
N PRO A 221 23.02 -0.58 -15.81
CA PRO A 221 24.45 -0.60 -16.04
C PRO A 221 24.77 0.48 -17.06
N ASN A 222 25.23 1.63 -16.57
CA ASN A 222 26.03 2.52 -17.40
C ASN A 222 27.19 1.69 -17.95
N SER A 223 27.25 1.62 -19.27
CA SER A 223 28.32 1.01 -20.03
C SER A 223 29.65 1.68 -19.67
N SER A 224 30.40 1.09 -18.75
CA SER A 224 31.86 1.09 -18.74
C SER A 224 32.39 0.17 -17.63
N SER A 225 32.98 -0.94 -18.08
CA SER A 225 34.10 -1.65 -17.45
C SER A 225 34.04 -1.96 -15.95
N GLN A 226 33.63 -3.19 -15.60
CA GLN A 226 34.54 -4.22 -15.09
C GLN A 226 33.80 -5.57 -15.01
N LYS A 227 34.28 -6.55 -15.79
CA LYS A 227 33.79 -7.94 -15.79
C LYS A 227 33.89 -8.51 -14.36
N LYS A 228 32.76 -8.67 -13.67
CA LYS A 228 32.64 -9.67 -12.60
C LYS A 228 32.46 -11.02 -13.28
N ASN A 229 33.39 -11.94 -13.04
CA ASN A 229 33.32 -13.31 -13.51
C ASN A 229 32.09 -13.99 -12.89
N ILE A 230 31.00 -14.03 -13.63
CA ILE A 230 29.83 -14.86 -13.34
C ILE A 230 30.30 -16.32 -13.36
N SER A 231 30.06 -17.04 -12.27
CA SER A 231 30.45 -18.45 -12.15
C SER A 231 29.70 -19.31 -13.17
N ASP A 232 30.31 -20.40 -13.63
CA ASP A 232 29.71 -21.27 -14.67
C ASP A 232 28.35 -21.85 -14.22
N SER A 233 28.17 -22.07 -12.93
CA SER A 233 26.91 -22.50 -12.30
C SER A 233 25.79 -21.45 -12.41
N GLU A 234 26.09 -20.16 -12.26
CA GLU A 234 25.10 -19.08 -12.43
C GLU A 234 24.62 -18.98 -13.89
N LYS A 235 25.52 -19.15 -14.86
CA LYS A 235 25.13 -19.19 -16.29
C LYS A 235 24.20 -20.38 -16.58
N ARG A 236 24.54 -21.57 -16.05
CA ARG A 236 23.72 -22.78 -16.22
C ARG A 236 22.33 -22.64 -15.58
N LEU A 237 22.21 -21.95 -14.43
CA LEU A 237 20.91 -21.69 -13.79
C LEU A 237 20.03 -20.74 -14.61
N ILE A 238 20.63 -19.71 -15.23
CA ILE A 238 19.94 -18.77 -16.11
C ILE A 238 19.43 -19.47 -17.37
N GLU A 239 20.26 -20.30 -18.02
CA GLU A 239 19.87 -21.08 -19.19
C GLU A 239 18.77 -22.10 -18.86
N LEU A 240 18.88 -22.80 -17.71
CA LEU A 240 17.87 -23.76 -17.28
C LEU A 240 16.50 -23.10 -17.06
N LYS A 241 16.49 -21.88 -16.50
CA LYS A 241 15.26 -21.09 -16.35
C LYS A 241 14.69 -20.68 -17.70
N ALA A 242 15.53 -20.23 -18.63
CA ALA A 242 15.09 -19.87 -19.98
C ALA A 242 14.50 -21.06 -20.76
N LEU A 243 15.01 -22.28 -20.55
CA LEU A 243 14.43 -23.50 -21.15
C LEU A 243 13.06 -23.84 -20.57
N PHE A 244 12.90 -23.67 -19.25
CA PHE A 244 11.61 -23.88 -18.58
C PHE A 244 10.56 -22.84 -19.01
N ASP A 245 10.95 -21.55 -19.06
CA ASP A 245 10.06 -20.46 -19.48
C ASP A 245 9.59 -20.62 -20.94
N LYS A 246 10.43 -21.22 -21.79
CA LYS A 246 10.09 -21.59 -23.17
C LYS A 246 9.29 -22.90 -23.28
N LYS A 247 8.92 -23.53 -22.17
CA LYS A 247 8.24 -24.83 -22.10
C LYS A 247 8.97 -25.96 -22.86
N LEU A 248 10.30 -25.87 -22.95
CA LEU A 248 11.12 -26.87 -23.63
C LEU A 248 11.51 -28.04 -22.72
N ILE A 249 11.32 -27.89 -21.41
CA ILE A 249 11.55 -28.91 -20.38
C ILE A 249 10.38 -28.93 -19.41
N SER A 250 10.13 -30.08 -18.77
CA SER A 250 9.06 -30.22 -17.79
C SER A 250 9.45 -29.65 -16.41
N GLU A 251 8.46 -29.44 -15.54
CA GLU A 251 8.70 -28.96 -14.17
C GLU A 251 9.56 -29.93 -13.34
N ASP A 252 9.33 -31.24 -13.50
CA ASP A 252 10.14 -32.28 -12.86
C ASP A 252 11.59 -32.27 -13.34
N GLU A 253 11.81 -32.07 -14.66
CA GLU A 253 13.14 -31.94 -15.23
C GLU A 253 13.86 -30.67 -14.77
N TYR A 254 13.13 -29.55 -14.71
CA TYR A 254 13.65 -28.28 -14.20
C TYR A 254 14.09 -28.41 -12.75
N ARG A 255 13.24 -28.99 -11.88
CA ARG A 255 13.53 -29.16 -10.46
C ARG A 255 14.76 -30.04 -10.23
N ARG A 256 14.82 -31.19 -10.90
CA ARG A 256 15.96 -32.12 -10.80
C ARG A 256 17.28 -31.46 -11.24
N LYS A 257 17.31 -30.81 -12.42
CA LYS A 257 18.53 -30.19 -12.95
C LYS A 257 18.97 -28.98 -12.12
N ARG A 258 18.03 -28.23 -11.55
CA ARG A 258 18.33 -27.12 -10.65
C ARG A 258 18.99 -27.61 -9.36
N GLU A 259 18.50 -28.70 -8.78
CA GLU A 259 19.10 -29.33 -7.60
C GLU A 259 20.51 -29.87 -7.88
N GLU A 260 20.75 -30.47 -9.06
CA GLU A 260 22.08 -30.94 -9.46
C GLU A 260 23.09 -29.80 -9.60
N ILE A 261 22.70 -28.67 -10.21
CA ILE A 261 23.58 -27.51 -10.36
C ILE A 261 23.89 -26.86 -9.00
N LEU A 262 22.90 -26.82 -8.10
CA LEU A 262 23.07 -26.27 -6.75
C LEU A 262 23.91 -27.17 -5.84
N LYS A 263 23.91 -28.49 -6.05
CA LYS A 263 24.79 -29.43 -5.33
C LYS A 263 26.24 -29.38 -5.81
N ALA A 264 26.50 -28.83 -7.00
CA ALA A 264 27.82 -28.71 -7.60
C ALA A 264 28.52 -27.38 -7.30
N LEU A 265 27.88 -26.49 -6.52
CA LEU A 265 28.43 -25.26 -5.94
C LEU A 265 29.15 -25.56 -4.62
#